data_AF-A0A1F8P8E3-F1
#
_entry.id   AF-A0A1F8P8E3-F1
#
_cell.length_a   1.000
_cell.length_b   1.000
_cell.length_c   1.000
_cell.angle_alpha   90.00
_cell.angle_beta   90.00
_cell.angle_gamma   90.00
#
_symmetry.space_group_name_H-M   'P 1'
#
loop_
_entity.id
_entity.type
_entity.pdbx_description
1 polymer ?
#
loop_
_entity_poly.entity_id
_entity_poly.type
_entity_poly.pdbx_seq_one_letter_code
_entity_poly.pdbx_strand_id
1 'polypeptide(L)' 'MPGRRKHTMDIREFIRHIREGRSDRTIARCLNINRKTVARYRTWAEEQGLLEGDLPDLGDLQRMRRGYLDIRT' A
#
# COMPACT_ATOMS: atom_id res chain seq x y z
N MET A 1 -20.87 6.27 -1.49
CA MET A 1 -20.44 5.22 -2.44
C MET A 1 -19.99 4.00 -1.63
N PRO A 2 -20.58 2.80 -1.84
CA PRO A 2 -20.47 1.65 -0.93
C PRO A 2 -19.01 1.27 -0.65
N GLY A 3 -18.58 1.56 0.57
CA GLY A 3 -17.19 1.86 0.94
C GLY A 3 -16.33 0.69 1.39
N ARG A 4 -16.54 -0.53 0.89
CA ARG A 4 -15.78 -1.71 1.36
C ARG A 4 -14.76 -2.28 0.37
N ARG A 5 -14.78 -1.86 -0.90
CA ARG A 5 -13.84 -2.35 -1.94
C ARG A 5 -12.63 -1.45 -2.19
N LYS A 6 -12.63 -0.22 -1.69
CA LYS A 6 -11.59 0.78 -2.01
C LYS A 6 -10.21 0.39 -1.47
N HIS A 7 -10.12 0.04 -0.19
CA HIS A 7 -8.85 -0.26 0.47
C HIS A 7 -8.03 -1.42 -0.11
N THR A 8 -8.68 -2.34 -0.83
CA THR A 8 -8.05 -3.52 -1.40
C THR A 8 -7.46 -3.20 -2.78
N MET A 9 -8.14 -2.40 -3.60
CA MET A 9 -7.57 -1.87 -4.85
C MET A 9 -6.46 -0.84 -4.56
N ASP A 10 -6.65 -0.05 -3.49
CA ASP A 10 -5.70 0.97 -3.07
C ASP A 10 -4.30 0.39 -2.79
N ILE A 11 -4.18 -0.81 -2.20
CA ILE A 11 -2.85 -1.36 -1.82
C ILE A 11 -2.02 -1.85 -3.01
N ARG A 12 -2.67 -2.45 -4.02
CA ARG A 12 -1.97 -2.87 -5.25
C ARG A 12 -1.53 -1.66 -6.06
N GLU A 13 -2.42 -0.67 -6.21
CA GLU A 13 -2.09 0.59 -6.88
C GLU A 13 -1.01 1.36 -6.13
N PHE A 14 -1.04 1.30 -4.80
CA PHE A 14 0.01 1.87 -3.96
C PHE A 14 1.39 1.26 -4.23
N ILE A 15 1.50 -0.08 -4.17
CA ILE A 15 2.75 -0.79 -4.44
C ILE A 15 3.21 -0.52 -5.87
N ARG A 16 2.28 -0.54 -6.85
CA ARG A 16 2.59 -0.21 -8.25
C ARG A 16 3.20 1.17 -8.40
N HIS A 17 2.61 2.20 -7.78
CA HIS A 17 3.16 3.54 -7.85
C HIS A 17 4.54 3.68 -7.19
N ILE A 18 4.82 2.91 -6.13
CA ILE A 18 6.16 2.90 -5.53
C ILE A 18 7.16 2.21 -6.46
N ARG A 19 6.78 1.09 -7.08
CA ARG A 19 7.60 0.39 -8.08
C ARG A 19 7.91 1.28 -9.30
N GLU A 20 6.98 2.16 -9.67
CA GLU A 20 7.19 3.20 -10.69
C GLU A 20 8.11 4.35 -10.24
N GLY A 21 8.67 4.31 -9.01
CA GLY A 21 9.56 5.34 -8.49
C GLY A 21 8.86 6.64 -8.09
N ARG A 22 7.53 6.64 -7.93
CA ARG A 22 6.80 7.87 -7.61
C ARG A 22 7.08 8.33 -6.17
N SER A 23 7.18 9.64 -6.02
CA SER A 23 7.32 10.28 -4.70
C SER A 23 6.01 10.20 -3.91
N ASP A 24 6.11 10.16 -2.57
CA ASP A 24 4.94 10.03 -1.69
C ASP A 24 3.85 11.08 -1.95
N ARG A 25 4.26 12.32 -2.26
CA ARG A 25 3.35 13.42 -2.57
C ARG A 25 2.51 13.15 -3.83
N THR A 26 3.10 12.49 -4.83
CA THR A 26 2.43 12.14 -6.08
C THR A 26 1.42 11.04 -5.82
N ILE A 27 1.82 10.03 -5.04
CA ILE A 27 0.96 8.90 -4.67
C ILE A 27 -0.23 9.37 -3.82
N ALA A 28 0.03 10.23 -2.83
CA ALA A 28 -1.00 10.81 -1.97
C ALA A 28 -2.07 11.57 -2.75
N ARG A 29 -1.66 12.36 -3.75
CA ARG A 29 -2.58 13.08 -4.64
C ARG A 29 -3.35 12.14 -5.57
N CYS A 30 -2.65 11.18 -6.17
CA CYS A 30 -3.23 10.22 -7.12
C CYS A 30 -4.31 9.35 -6.46
N LEU A 31 -4.04 8.88 -5.24
CA LEU A 31 -4.94 8.03 -4.48
C LEU A 31 -5.87 8.80 -3.53
N ASN A 32 -5.75 10.13 -3.47
CA ASN A 32 -6.49 11.02 -2.56
C ASN A 32 -6.43 10.56 -1.08
N ILE A 33 -5.24 10.22 -0.61
CA ILE A 33 -4.96 9.76 0.77
C ILE A 33 -3.93 10.64 1.47
N ASN A 34 -3.86 10.54 2.79
CA ASN A 34 -2.91 11.30 3.58
C ASN A 34 -1.46 10.85 3.29
N ARG A 35 -0.54 11.80 3.10
CA ARG A 35 0.89 11.54 2.90
C ARG A 35 1.50 10.68 4.02
N LYS A 36 1.07 10.83 5.27
CA LYS A 36 1.56 9.99 6.38
C LYS A 36 1.15 8.52 6.21
N THR A 37 -0.04 8.28 5.66
CA THR A 37 -0.50 6.95 5.27
C THR A 37 0.41 6.39 4.19
N VAL A 38 0.70 7.18 3.15
CA VAL A 38 1.64 6.79 2.10
C VAL A 38 3.00 6.38 2.68
N ALA A 39 3.63 7.24 3.50
CA ALA A 39 4.91 6.91 4.11
C ALA A 39 4.88 5.59 4.91
N ARG A 40 3.83 5.39 5.74
CA ARG A 40 3.67 4.15 6.52
C ARG A 40 3.55 2.90 5.65
N TYR A 41 2.80 2.99 4.55
CA TYR A 41 2.64 1.87 3.61
C TYR A 41 3.90 1.64 2.77
N ARG A 42 4.68 2.69 2.49
CA ARG A 42 5.96 2.57 1.80
C ARG A 42 6.95 1.78 2.64
N THR A 43 7.12 2.16 3.91
CA THR A 43 7.95 1.40 4.86
C THR A 43 7.49 -0.04 4.99
N TRP A 44 6.17 -0.27 5.10
CA TRP A 44 5.64 -1.65 5.12
C TRP A 44 6.00 -2.43 3.85
N ALA A 45 5.82 -1.85 2.68
CA ALA A 45 6.11 -2.51 1.42
C ALA A 45 7.61 -2.82 1.25
N GLU A 46 8.48 -1.93 1.74
CA GLU A 46 9.93 -2.14 1.82
C GLU A 46 10.28 -3.29 2.78
N GLU A 47 9.73 -3.26 4.00
CA GLU A 47 9.95 -4.30 5.02
C GLU A 47 9.46 -5.70 4.56
N GLN A 48 8.39 -5.75 3.76
CA GLN A 48 7.84 -6.99 3.21
C GLN A 48 8.48 -7.41 1.88
N GLY A 49 9.43 -6.64 1.33
CA GLY A 49 10.06 -6.93 0.04
C GLY A 49 9.11 -6.83 -1.16
N LEU A 50 8.02 -6.08 -1.05
CA LEU A 50 6.98 -5.97 -2.08
C LEU A 50 7.33 -5.02 -3.22
N LEU A 51 8.45 -4.30 -3.11
CA LEU A 51 8.88 -3.34 -4.13
C LEU A 51 9.63 -3.99 -5.30
N GLU A 52 10.04 -5.24 -5.15
CA GLU A 52 10.78 -5.97 -6.18
C GLU A 52 10.20 -7.39 -6.33
N GLY A 53 10.53 -8.06 -7.43
CA GLY A 53 10.07 -9.42 -7.69
C GLY A 53 8.56 -9.56 -7.93
N ASP A 54 8.07 -10.80 -7.80
CA ASP A 54 6.69 -11.14 -8.09
C ASP A 54 5.74 -10.53 -7.05
N LEU A 55 4.68 -9.86 -7.51
CA LEU A 55 3.75 -9.20 -6.60
C LEU A 55 2.78 -10.25 -6.06
N PRO A 56 2.70 -10.46 -4.73
CA PRO A 56 1.77 -11.42 -4.14
C PRO A 56 0.33 -11.13 -4.57
N ASP A 57 -0.52 -12.16 -4.54
CA ASP A 57 -1.93 -11.99 -4.84
C ASP A 57 -2.58 -11.02 -3.83
N LEU A 58 -3.69 -10.42 -4.27
CA LEU A 58 -4.51 -9.52 -3.47
C LEU A 58 -4.94 -10.11 -2.12
N GLY A 59 -5.15 -11.43 -2.04
CA GLY A 59 -5.44 -12.13 -0.78
C GLY A 59 -4.28 -12.04 0.22
N ASP A 60 -3.07 -12.31 -0.24
CA ASP A 60 -1.86 -12.30 0.60
C ASP A 60 -1.47 -10.90 1.03
N LEU A 61 -1.56 -9.91 0.13
CA LEU A 61 -1.31 -8.51 0.45
C LEU A 61 -2.24 -8.01 1.58
N GLN A 62 -3.51 -8.44 1.58
CA GLN A 62 -4.45 -8.08 2.64
C GLN A 62 -4.11 -8.74 3.97
N ARG A 63 -3.66 -10.00 3.94
CA ARG A 63 -3.25 -10.73 5.15
C ARG A 63 -2.02 -10.08 5.78
N MET A 64 -0.99 -9.78 4.98
CA MET A 64 0.22 -9.09 5.42
C MET A 64 -0.08 -7.71 6.01
N ARG A 65 -0.93 -6.92 5.33
CA ARG A 65 -1.36 -5.60 5.80
C ARG A 65 -2.08 -5.67 7.14
N ARG A 66 -3.00 -6.64 7.28
CA ARG A 66 -3.78 -6.81 8.51
C ARG A 66 -2.87 -7.10 9.70
N GLY A 67 -1.90 -8.01 9.54
CA GLY A 67 -0.89 -8.28 10.56
C GLY A 67 -0.06 -7.04 10.89
N TYR A 68 0.37 -6.28 9.88
CA TYR A 68 1.18 -5.08 10.08
C TYR A 68 0.47 -3.93 10.83
N LEU A 69 -0.82 -3.71 10.55
CA LEU A 69 -1.61 -2.68 11.25
C LEU A 69 -1.89 -3.06 12.71
N ASP A 70 -1.99 -4.35 13.00
CA ASP A 70 -2.26 -4.89 14.34
C ASP A 70 -1.05 -4.74 15.29
N ILE A 71 0.18 -4.93 14.78
CA ILE A 71 1.41 -4.89 15.59
C ILE A 71 1.88 -3.44 15.91
N ARG A 72 1.38 -2.44 15.18
CA ARG A 72 1.81 -1.03 15.28
C ARG A 72 0.65 -0.09 15.69
N THR A 73 -0.35 -0.58 16.41
CA THR A 73 -1.46 0.18 17.01
C THR A 73 -1.43 0.02 18.52
#